data_AF-A0A0S2TG94-F1
#
_entry.id   AF-A0A0S2TG94-F1
#
_cell.length_a   1.000
_cell.length_b   1.000
_cell.length_c   1.000
_cell.angle_alpha   90.00
_cell.angle_beta   90.00
_cell.angle_gamma   90.00
#
_symmetry.space_group_name_H-M   'P 1'
#
loop_
_entity.id
_entity.type
_entity.pdbx_description
1 polymer ?
#
loop_
_entity_poly.entity_id
_entity_poly.type
_entity_poly.pdbx_seq_one_letter_code
_entity_poly.pdbx_strand_id
1 'polypeptide(L)'
;MMPEKFDKLRDMETFTEGLMNRIFAFQEKQHPAWDESKPFPQRIGAIPLHNLMFSNPDRDPKLLGPTIAHYYPLREENRALVYYAKQVAEDPVVLDVHARNGFIGSLLAREGVNVVGLRDPLEKPNQIANFYDPTCYDMREGGLADVDFPIDVAFSAWMPSGKNFTPDIVRLKPKLIIYVYTEHVNEYSKLWQTGCAAAFNDLPDNYRIVDEWSIARPANLLQEAWPDLAASIEETRYVRIFADQSVPEIPQYAPEQMAEPYDWEAELEMALLTIEAKQHLRSRGIAV
;
A
#
# COMPACT_ATOMS: atom_id res chain seq x y z
N MET A 1 -30.07 -17.13 15.77
CA MET A 1 -29.76 -17.19 14.33
C MET A 1 -28.61 -16.23 14.10
N MET A 2 -27.52 -16.65 13.44
CA MET A 2 -26.49 -15.72 12.98
C MET A 2 -27.03 -14.95 11.76
N PRO A 3 -26.79 -13.64 11.66
CA PRO A 3 -27.04 -12.88 10.44
C PRO A 3 -26.41 -13.53 9.20
N GLU A 4 -27.12 -13.53 8.06
CA GLU A 4 -26.64 -14.10 6.78
C GLU A 4 -25.29 -13.53 6.32
N LYS A 5 -24.99 -12.27 6.67
CA LYS A 5 -23.68 -11.67 6.39
C LYS A 5 -22.48 -12.42 6.98
N PHE A 6 -22.69 -13.24 8.01
CA PHE A 6 -21.65 -14.07 8.64
C PHE A 6 -21.55 -15.48 8.05
N ASP A 7 -22.30 -15.81 6.99
CA ASP A 7 -22.28 -17.16 6.41
C ASP A 7 -20.90 -17.55 5.89
N LYS A 8 -20.09 -16.58 5.42
CA LYS A 8 -18.68 -16.81 5.04
C LYS A 8 -17.83 -17.37 6.19
N LEU A 9 -18.19 -17.10 7.45
CA LEU A 9 -17.46 -17.61 8.62
C LEU A 9 -17.68 -19.10 8.87
N ARG A 10 -18.61 -19.75 8.17
CA ARG A 10 -18.82 -21.20 8.28
C ARG A 10 -17.61 -22.00 7.77
N ASP A 11 -16.86 -21.44 6.82
CA ASP A 11 -15.69 -22.07 6.21
C ASP A 11 -14.37 -21.60 6.86
N MET A 12 -14.43 -20.98 8.05
CA MET A 12 -13.28 -20.39 8.72
C MET A 12 -12.17 -21.40 9.04
N GLU A 13 -12.51 -22.65 9.36
CA GLU A 13 -11.52 -23.71 9.64
C GLU A 13 -10.65 -23.98 8.41
N THR A 14 -11.28 -24.33 7.27
CA THR A 14 -10.60 -24.54 5.99
C THR A 14 -9.82 -23.30 5.54
N PHE A 15 -10.39 -22.11 5.72
CA PHE A 15 -9.71 -20.85 5.41
C PHE A 15 -8.43 -20.68 6.26
N THR A 16 -8.51 -20.99 7.55
CA THR A 16 -7.40 -20.88 8.50
C THR A 16 -6.26 -21.83 8.14
N GLU A 17 -6.57 -23.09 7.83
CA GLU A 17 -5.56 -24.05 7.39
C GLU A 17 -4.83 -23.56 6.12
N GLY A 18 -5.59 -23.09 5.13
CA GLY A 18 -5.03 -22.51 3.91
C GLY A 18 -4.16 -21.27 4.16
N LEU A 19 -4.59 -20.38 5.06
CA LEU A 19 -3.83 -19.20 5.46
C LEU A 19 -2.49 -19.58 6.12
N MET A 20 -2.53 -20.46 7.12
CA MET A 20 -1.33 -20.86 7.87
C MET A 20 -0.31 -21.54 6.96
N ASN A 21 -0.75 -22.42 6.06
CA ASN A 21 0.13 -23.06 5.08
C ASN A 21 0.83 -22.02 4.18
N ARG A 22 0.13 -20.98 3.74
CA ARG A 22 0.73 -19.91 2.92
C ARG A 22 1.70 -19.04 3.71
N ILE A 23 1.38 -18.72 4.97
CA ILE A 23 2.30 -18.00 5.88
C ILE A 23 3.60 -18.79 6.07
N PHE A 24 3.51 -20.09 6.39
CA PHE A 24 4.69 -20.94 6.56
C PHE A 24 5.49 -21.04 5.27
N ALA A 25 4.85 -21.30 4.13
CA ALA A 25 5.52 -21.35 2.83
C ALA A 25 6.24 -20.03 2.49
N PHE A 26 5.66 -18.88 2.84
CA PHE A 26 6.31 -17.59 2.67
C PHE A 26 7.52 -17.43 3.59
N GLN A 27 7.38 -17.77 4.87
CA GLN A 27 8.45 -17.63 5.87
C GLN A 27 9.65 -18.55 5.56
N GLU A 28 9.38 -19.77 5.11
CA GLU A 28 10.38 -20.75 4.68
C GLU A 28 10.94 -20.49 3.27
N LYS A 29 10.57 -19.36 2.65
CA LYS A 29 11.02 -18.93 1.31
C LYS A 29 10.66 -19.90 0.18
N GLN A 30 9.59 -20.66 0.34
CA GLN A 30 9.04 -21.56 -0.67
C GLN A 30 8.02 -20.85 -1.58
N HIS A 31 7.50 -19.70 -1.14
CA HIS A 31 6.57 -18.89 -1.93
C HIS A 31 7.24 -18.27 -3.17
N PRO A 32 6.56 -18.20 -4.35
CA PRO A 32 7.12 -17.62 -5.57
C PRO A 32 7.62 -16.17 -5.46
N ALA A 33 7.15 -15.41 -4.48
CA ALA A 33 7.62 -14.04 -4.19
C ALA A 33 9.16 -13.95 -4.09
N TRP A 34 9.81 -15.00 -3.58
CA TRP A 34 11.26 -15.09 -3.40
C TRP A 34 12.04 -15.48 -4.66
N ASP A 35 11.36 -15.94 -5.72
CA ASP A 35 11.98 -16.38 -6.96
C ASP A 35 11.82 -15.32 -8.05
N GLU A 36 12.88 -14.54 -8.28
CA GLU A 36 12.91 -13.48 -9.31
C GLU A 36 12.77 -14.02 -10.74
N SER A 37 12.95 -15.33 -10.97
CA SER A 37 12.73 -15.95 -12.28
C SER A 37 11.24 -16.14 -12.63
N LYS A 38 10.35 -16.01 -11.63
CA LYS A 38 8.90 -16.16 -11.84
C LYS A 38 8.28 -14.85 -12.35
N PRO A 39 7.26 -14.93 -13.23
CA PRO A 39 6.49 -13.76 -13.63
C PRO A 39 5.83 -13.06 -12.44
N PHE A 40 5.76 -11.73 -12.45
CA PHE A 40 5.16 -10.95 -11.37
C PHE A 40 3.76 -11.42 -10.93
N PRO A 41 2.81 -11.76 -11.84
CA PRO A 41 1.51 -12.32 -11.44
C PRO A 41 1.60 -13.57 -10.55
N GLN A 42 2.57 -14.45 -10.83
CA GLN A 42 2.79 -15.66 -10.01
C GLN A 42 3.44 -15.31 -8.67
N ARG A 43 4.29 -14.28 -8.65
CA ARG A 43 4.99 -13.84 -7.45
C ARG A 43 4.09 -13.13 -6.46
N ILE A 44 3.09 -12.38 -6.93
CA ILE A 44 2.07 -11.72 -6.09
C ILE A 44 0.89 -12.62 -5.73
N GLY A 45 0.66 -13.68 -6.51
CA GLY A 45 -0.44 -14.61 -6.28
C GLY A 45 -0.32 -15.29 -4.92
N ALA A 46 -1.43 -15.40 -4.21
CA ALA A 46 -1.58 -16.03 -2.91
C ALA A 46 -0.68 -15.49 -1.78
N ILE A 47 -0.09 -14.30 -1.93
CA ILE A 47 0.66 -13.66 -0.84
C ILE A 47 -0.27 -13.46 0.37
N PRO A 48 0.10 -13.95 1.56
CA PRO A 48 -0.67 -13.69 2.76
C PRO A 48 -0.67 -12.22 3.13
N LEU A 49 -1.82 -11.70 3.54
CA LEU A 49 -1.96 -10.36 4.13
C LEU A 49 -1.01 -10.19 5.32
N HIS A 50 -0.84 -11.25 6.12
CA HIS A 50 0.13 -11.26 7.22
C HIS A 50 1.54 -10.83 6.75
N ASN A 51 2.01 -11.30 5.59
CA ASN A 51 3.35 -10.98 5.08
C ASN A 51 3.43 -9.62 4.37
N LEU A 52 2.30 -8.95 4.13
CA LEU A 52 2.24 -7.53 3.75
C LEU A 52 2.17 -6.61 4.96
N MET A 53 1.63 -7.08 6.09
CA MET A 53 1.55 -6.33 7.35
C MET A 53 2.80 -6.48 8.23
N PHE A 54 3.48 -7.62 8.14
CA PHE A 54 4.63 -7.96 8.97
C PHE A 54 5.82 -8.36 8.11
N SER A 55 7.01 -7.93 8.51
CA SER A 55 8.25 -8.38 7.90
C SER A 55 8.58 -9.82 8.31
N ASN A 56 9.29 -10.54 7.45
CA ASN A 56 9.74 -11.89 7.71
C ASN A 56 10.61 -11.95 8.98
N PRO A 57 10.51 -13.01 9.82
CA PRO A 57 11.24 -13.08 11.08
C PRO A 57 12.76 -13.01 10.94
N ASP A 58 13.31 -13.48 9.81
CA ASP A 58 14.75 -13.48 9.53
C ASP A 58 15.29 -12.15 8.97
N ARG A 59 14.43 -11.13 8.83
CA ARG A 59 14.84 -9.82 8.35
C ARG A 59 15.65 -9.07 9.42
N ASP A 60 16.84 -8.60 9.06
CA ASP A 60 17.58 -7.61 9.86
C ASP A 60 17.08 -6.17 9.59
N PRO A 61 16.37 -5.51 10.54
CA PRO A 61 15.88 -4.14 10.38
C PRO A 61 16.98 -3.07 10.31
N LYS A 62 18.21 -3.38 10.73
CA LYS A 62 19.33 -2.45 10.61
C LYS A 62 19.75 -2.27 9.16
N LEU A 63 19.70 -3.36 8.39
CA LEU A 63 20.17 -3.42 7.01
C LEU A 63 19.03 -3.25 6.00
N LEU A 64 17.84 -3.76 6.32
CA LEU A 64 16.73 -3.89 5.37
C LEU A 64 15.50 -3.10 5.81
N GLY A 65 14.75 -2.62 4.83
CA GLY A 65 13.40 -2.07 4.95
C GLY A 65 12.37 -3.17 5.20
N PRO A 66 11.10 -3.03 4.78
CA PRO A 66 10.11 -4.08 4.91
C PRO A 66 10.46 -5.28 4.00
N THR A 67 9.81 -6.43 4.22
CA THR A 67 10.02 -7.60 3.34
C THR A 67 9.47 -7.36 1.94
N ILE A 68 8.21 -6.94 1.83
CA ILE A 68 7.55 -6.61 0.57
C ILE A 68 7.26 -5.12 0.47
N ALA A 69 6.48 -4.56 1.40
CA ALA A 69 6.02 -3.18 1.37
C ALA A 69 5.73 -2.70 2.79
N HIS A 70 5.54 -1.39 2.94
CA HIS A 70 5.21 -0.80 4.24
C HIS A 70 3.72 -0.89 4.60
N TYR A 71 2.87 -1.11 3.60
CA TYR A 71 1.43 -1.26 3.76
C TYR A 71 0.89 -2.27 2.75
N TYR A 72 -0.30 -2.80 3.02
CA TYR A 72 -1.04 -3.62 2.07
C TYR A 72 -1.89 -2.72 1.15
N PRO A 73 -1.65 -2.71 -0.16
CA PRO A 73 -2.47 -1.96 -1.11
C PRO A 73 -3.82 -2.65 -1.34
N LEU A 74 -4.85 -1.86 -1.62
CA LEU A 74 -6.16 -2.36 -2.05
C LEU A 74 -6.30 -2.11 -3.54
N ARG A 75 -6.88 -3.06 -4.28
CA ARG A 75 -7.01 -2.88 -5.73
C ARG A 75 -7.90 -1.70 -6.09
N GLU A 76 -8.98 -1.50 -5.34
CA GLU A 76 -9.88 -0.37 -5.54
C GLU A 76 -9.17 0.97 -5.34
N GLU A 77 -8.31 1.05 -4.32
CA GLU A 77 -7.49 2.24 -4.08
C GLU A 77 -6.58 2.51 -5.28
N ASN A 78 -5.89 1.50 -5.81
CA ASN A 78 -5.05 1.66 -7.01
C ASN A 78 -5.86 2.12 -8.23
N ARG A 79 -7.08 1.62 -8.43
CA ARG A 79 -7.97 2.08 -9.52
C ARG A 79 -8.40 3.52 -9.33
N ALA A 80 -8.70 3.94 -8.11
CA ALA A 80 -9.00 5.34 -7.79
C ALA A 80 -7.80 6.23 -8.14
N LEU A 81 -6.59 5.86 -7.71
CA LEU A 81 -5.36 6.58 -8.00
C LEU A 81 -5.11 6.71 -9.51
N VAL A 82 -5.29 5.62 -10.28
CA VAL A 82 -5.19 5.63 -11.75
C VAL A 82 -6.26 6.51 -12.38
N TYR A 83 -7.49 6.46 -11.88
CA TYR A 83 -8.57 7.32 -12.37
C TYR A 83 -8.16 8.80 -12.29
N TYR A 84 -7.63 9.25 -11.16
CA TYR A 84 -7.14 10.62 -10.98
C TYR A 84 -5.96 10.93 -11.91
N ALA A 85 -4.98 10.04 -12.03
CA ALA A 85 -3.85 10.21 -12.95
C ALA A 85 -4.30 10.44 -14.40
N LYS A 86 -5.33 9.73 -14.87
CA LYS A 86 -5.88 9.86 -16.23
C LYS A 86 -6.67 11.15 -16.48
N GLN A 87 -6.95 11.95 -15.45
CA GLN A 87 -7.63 13.24 -15.62
C GLN A 87 -6.67 14.34 -16.10
N VAL A 88 -5.36 14.14 -16.01
CA VAL A 88 -4.37 15.15 -16.38
C VAL A 88 -3.65 14.89 -17.70
N ALA A 89 -3.77 13.68 -18.24
CA ALA A 89 -3.30 13.26 -19.55
C ALA A 89 -3.98 11.95 -19.97
N GLU A 90 -4.05 11.69 -21.28
CA GLU A 90 -4.59 10.44 -21.83
C GLU A 90 -3.72 9.22 -21.45
N ASP A 91 -2.39 9.38 -21.50
CA ASP A 91 -1.40 8.39 -21.08
C ASP A 91 -0.41 9.05 -20.09
N PRO A 92 -0.81 9.20 -18.81
CA PRO A 92 -0.03 9.96 -17.83
C PRO A 92 1.25 9.20 -17.45
N VAL A 93 2.37 9.93 -17.39
CA VAL A 93 3.60 9.42 -16.78
C VAL A 93 3.55 9.64 -15.28
N VAL A 94 3.45 8.54 -14.52
CA VAL A 94 3.47 8.54 -13.06
C VAL A 94 4.87 8.21 -12.56
N LEU A 95 5.46 9.11 -11.79
CA LEU A 95 6.71 8.87 -11.08
C LEU A 95 6.40 8.27 -9.70
N ASP A 96 6.75 7.00 -9.48
CA ASP A 96 6.76 6.37 -8.16
C ASP A 96 8.05 6.74 -7.44
N VAL A 97 7.96 7.77 -6.58
CA VAL A 97 9.10 8.48 -5.99
C VAL A 97 9.91 7.62 -5.03
N HIS A 98 9.24 6.71 -4.30
CA HIS A 98 9.85 5.86 -3.27
C HIS A 98 9.70 4.38 -3.66
N ALA A 99 10.10 4.07 -4.89
CA ALA A 99 9.80 2.79 -5.54
C ALA A 99 10.32 1.57 -4.79
N ARG A 100 11.51 1.67 -4.18
CA ARG A 100 12.17 0.57 -3.46
C ARG A 100 12.24 -0.70 -4.32
N ASN A 101 11.48 -1.74 -3.99
CA ASN A 101 11.46 -2.97 -4.78
C ASN A 101 10.47 -2.94 -5.96
N GLY A 102 9.65 -1.90 -6.07
CA GLY A 102 8.70 -1.62 -7.14
C GLY A 102 7.34 -2.32 -7.02
N PHE A 103 7.06 -2.96 -5.87
CA PHE A 103 5.82 -3.70 -5.67
C PHE A 103 4.57 -2.82 -5.82
N ILE A 104 4.51 -1.69 -5.10
CA ILE A 104 3.36 -0.77 -5.13
C ILE A 104 3.18 -0.16 -6.52
N GLY A 105 4.26 0.40 -7.07
CA GLY A 105 4.21 1.01 -8.39
C GLY A 105 3.85 0.03 -9.52
N SER A 106 4.23 -1.26 -9.40
CA SER A 106 3.80 -2.29 -10.34
C SER A 106 2.31 -2.58 -10.27
N LEU A 107 1.74 -2.61 -9.06
CA LEU A 107 0.30 -2.77 -8.90
C LEU A 107 -0.46 -1.58 -9.49
N LEU A 108 0.05 -0.36 -9.32
CA LEU A 108 -0.50 0.83 -9.95
C LEU A 108 -0.42 0.77 -11.49
N ALA A 109 0.74 0.37 -12.03
CA ALA A 109 0.95 0.24 -13.47
C ALA A 109 -0.01 -0.77 -14.13
N ARG A 110 -0.31 -1.87 -13.43
CA ARG A 110 -1.24 -2.91 -13.90
C ARG A 110 -2.69 -2.42 -14.02
N GLU A 111 -3.05 -1.33 -13.36
CA GLU A 111 -4.36 -0.67 -13.54
C GLU A 111 -4.38 0.27 -14.78
N GLY A 112 -3.27 0.33 -15.53
CA GLY A 112 -3.22 0.86 -16.90
C GLY A 112 -2.73 2.30 -17.00
N VAL A 113 -1.67 2.64 -16.27
CA VAL A 113 -0.91 3.90 -16.43
C VAL A 113 0.57 3.58 -16.57
N ASN A 114 1.33 4.46 -17.25
CA ASN A 114 2.77 4.32 -17.35
C ASN A 114 3.42 4.76 -16.03
N VAL A 115 4.09 3.83 -15.34
CA VAL A 115 4.75 4.12 -14.05
C VAL A 115 6.25 3.92 -14.18
N VAL A 116 6.99 4.95 -13.82
CA VAL A 116 8.44 4.93 -13.68
C VAL A 116 8.80 4.99 -12.19
N GLY A 117 9.45 3.96 -11.69
CA GLY A 117 9.96 3.87 -10.33
C GLY A 117 11.32 4.49 -10.15
N LEU A 118 11.51 5.21 -9.05
CA LEU A 118 12.80 5.73 -8.63
C LEU A 118 13.31 4.99 -7.39
N ARG A 119 14.35 4.18 -7.57
CA ARG A 119 15.06 3.48 -6.49
C ARG A 119 16.26 4.30 -6.06
N ASP A 120 16.08 5.05 -4.97
CA ASP A 120 17.17 5.83 -4.37
C ASP A 120 18.14 4.90 -3.60
N PRO A 121 19.44 4.86 -3.95
CA PRO A 121 20.43 4.03 -3.26
C PRO A 121 20.67 4.42 -1.80
N LEU A 122 20.21 5.60 -1.36
CA LEU A 122 20.27 6.04 0.04
C LEU A 122 19.11 5.48 0.87
N GLU A 123 18.05 4.97 0.24
CA GLU A 123 16.97 4.29 0.95
C GLU A 123 17.34 2.85 1.29
N LYS A 124 16.89 2.37 2.46
CA LYS A 124 17.07 0.96 2.81
C LYS A 124 16.33 0.07 1.80
N PRO A 125 17.01 -0.91 1.18
CA PRO A 125 16.36 -1.83 0.27
C PRO A 125 15.39 -2.73 1.04
N ASN A 126 14.35 -3.20 0.38
CA ASN A 126 13.45 -4.22 0.94
C ASN A 126 14.18 -5.56 1.01
N GLN A 127 13.70 -6.48 1.85
CA GLN A 127 14.31 -7.83 1.93
C GLN A 127 14.21 -8.58 0.60
N ILE A 128 13.08 -8.43 -0.09
CA ILE A 128 12.94 -8.85 -1.49
C ILE A 128 13.27 -7.61 -2.34
N ALA A 129 14.47 -7.61 -2.94
CA ALA A 129 15.04 -6.44 -3.59
C ALA A 129 14.35 -6.09 -4.92
N ASN A 130 14.13 -7.07 -5.81
CA ASN A 130 13.43 -6.85 -7.07
C ASN A 130 12.06 -7.53 -7.02
N PHE A 131 11.01 -6.75 -6.78
CA PHE A 131 9.64 -7.26 -6.72
C PHE A 131 8.68 -6.36 -7.49
N TYR A 132 8.91 -6.27 -8.80
CA TYR A 132 8.15 -5.44 -9.72
C TYR A 132 7.79 -6.20 -11.00
N ASP A 133 6.85 -5.63 -11.78
CA ASP A 133 6.38 -6.16 -13.05
C ASP A 133 7.09 -5.47 -14.23
N PRO A 134 8.16 -6.06 -14.79
CA PRO A 134 8.92 -5.41 -15.87
C PRO A 134 8.12 -5.27 -17.18
N THR A 135 6.91 -5.86 -17.26
CA THR A 135 6.07 -5.76 -18.46
C THR A 135 5.30 -4.45 -18.54
N CYS A 136 5.12 -3.75 -17.42
CA CYS A 136 4.38 -2.49 -17.34
C CYS A 136 5.02 -1.43 -16.43
N TYR A 137 6.08 -1.76 -15.70
CA TYR A 137 6.76 -0.86 -14.76
C TYR A 137 8.24 -0.69 -15.12
N ASP A 138 8.68 0.56 -15.26
CA ASP A 138 10.09 0.92 -15.52
C ASP A 138 10.79 1.29 -14.21
N MET A 139 11.68 0.44 -13.72
CA MET A 139 12.48 0.73 -12.52
C MET A 139 13.79 1.43 -12.89
N ARG A 140 14.05 2.61 -12.32
CA ARG A 140 15.30 3.37 -12.48
C ARG A 140 16.02 3.55 -11.16
N GLU A 141 17.33 3.48 -11.19
CA GLU A 141 18.19 3.80 -10.05
C GLU A 141 18.50 5.30 -10.06
N GLY A 142 18.39 5.96 -8.90
CA GLY A 142 18.67 7.39 -8.76
C GLY A 142 17.78 8.08 -7.73
N GLY A 143 18.00 9.37 -7.53
CA GLY A 143 17.16 10.24 -6.70
C GLY A 143 16.34 11.22 -7.54
N LEU A 144 15.50 12.03 -6.89
CA LEU A 144 14.63 13.01 -7.56
C LEU A 144 15.40 14.03 -8.41
N ALA A 145 16.66 14.31 -8.05
CA ALA A 145 17.53 15.21 -8.80
C ALA A 145 17.98 14.64 -10.16
N ASP A 146 17.89 13.32 -10.33
CA ASP A 146 18.31 12.61 -11.53
C ASP A 146 17.17 12.43 -12.54
N VAL A 147 15.95 12.87 -12.21
CA VAL A 147 14.78 12.80 -13.09
C VAL A 147 14.93 13.81 -14.23
N ASP A 148 15.15 13.29 -15.44
CA ASP A 148 15.41 14.05 -16.67
C ASP A 148 14.31 13.95 -17.73
N PHE A 149 13.17 13.35 -17.36
CA PHE A 149 12.01 13.12 -18.23
C PHE A 149 10.78 13.85 -17.69
N PRO A 150 9.81 14.19 -18.56
CA PRO A 150 8.57 14.83 -18.13
C PRO A 150 7.73 13.87 -17.29
N ILE A 151 7.09 14.39 -16.24
CA ILE A 151 6.15 13.65 -15.39
C ILE A 151 4.81 14.40 -15.35
N ASP A 152 3.71 13.66 -15.35
CA ASP A 152 2.37 14.22 -15.15
C ASP A 152 1.96 14.11 -13.68
N VAL A 153 2.33 13.01 -13.03
CA VAL A 153 1.93 12.69 -11.65
C VAL A 153 3.15 12.29 -10.84
N ALA A 154 3.30 12.88 -9.66
CA ALA A 154 4.23 12.37 -8.66
C ALA A 154 3.45 11.55 -7.62
N PHE A 155 3.78 10.26 -7.51
CA PHE A 155 3.23 9.35 -6.53
C PHE A 155 4.27 9.09 -5.43
N SER A 156 4.02 9.62 -4.23
CA SER A 156 4.88 9.45 -3.06
C SER A 156 4.15 8.62 -2.01
N ALA A 157 4.39 7.30 -2.06
CA ALA A 157 3.90 6.37 -1.09
C ALA A 157 4.97 6.04 -0.04
N TRP A 158 4.64 6.25 1.22
CA TRP A 158 5.50 5.94 2.36
C TRP A 158 6.85 6.66 2.35
N MET A 159 6.80 7.99 2.18
CA MET A 159 7.98 8.85 2.26
C MET A 159 8.84 8.50 3.49
N PRO A 160 10.17 8.41 3.37
CA PRO A 160 11.03 8.03 4.48
C PRO A 160 10.85 8.90 5.74
N SER A 161 10.84 8.26 6.90
CA SER A 161 10.71 8.91 8.22
C SER A 161 11.67 10.08 8.41
N GLY A 162 11.14 11.21 8.86
CA GLY A 162 11.90 12.43 9.14
C GLY A 162 12.38 13.19 7.89
N LYS A 163 11.93 12.80 6.69
CA LYS A 163 12.30 13.47 5.43
C LYS A 163 11.14 14.30 4.88
N ASN A 164 11.50 15.31 4.09
CA ASN A 164 10.57 16.10 3.29
C ASN A 164 11.09 16.18 1.87
N PHE A 165 10.54 15.34 0.98
CA PHE A 165 10.89 15.33 -0.45
C PHE A 165 9.94 16.21 -1.28
N THR A 166 8.95 16.85 -0.66
CA THR A 166 7.93 17.65 -1.34
C THR A 166 8.51 18.81 -2.14
N PRO A 167 9.50 19.59 -1.66
CA PRO A 167 10.15 20.61 -2.48
C PRO A 167 10.80 20.04 -3.74
N ASP A 168 11.32 18.82 -3.69
CA ASP A 168 12.02 18.16 -4.80
C ASP A 168 11.00 17.64 -5.82
N ILE A 169 9.90 17.07 -5.33
CA ILE A 169 8.75 16.68 -6.15
C ILE A 169 8.17 17.90 -6.89
N VAL A 170 7.94 19.01 -6.20
CA VAL A 170 7.40 20.25 -6.77
C VAL A 170 8.31 20.84 -7.85
N ARG A 171 9.63 20.69 -7.73
CA ARG A 171 10.59 21.15 -8.76
C ARG A 171 10.39 20.46 -10.11
N LEU A 172 9.87 19.24 -10.12
CA LEU A 172 9.52 18.49 -11.33
C LEU A 172 8.21 18.98 -11.99
N LYS A 173 7.47 19.88 -11.32
CA LYS A 173 6.21 20.49 -11.77
C LYS A 173 5.15 19.46 -12.23
N PRO A 174 4.88 18.40 -11.44
CA PRO A 174 3.82 17.47 -11.80
C PRO A 174 2.46 18.18 -11.76
N LYS A 175 1.54 17.75 -12.63
CA LYS A 175 0.15 18.24 -12.62
C LYS A 175 -0.61 17.72 -11.40
N LEU A 176 -0.32 16.50 -10.96
CA LEU A 176 -0.84 15.92 -9.71
C LEU A 176 0.27 15.46 -8.77
N ILE A 177 0.04 15.61 -7.48
CA ILE A 177 0.86 14.99 -6.43
C ILE A 177 -0.05 14.13 -5.57
N ILE A 178 0.27 12.85 -5.46
CA ILE A 178 -0.47 11.88 -4.66
C ILE A 178 0.42 11.44 -3.51
N TYR A 179 -0.04 11.64 -2.28
CA TYR A 179 0.62 11.12 -1.09
C TYR A 179 -0.15 9.95 -0.51
N VAL A 180 0.58 8.89 -0.15
CA VAL A 180 0.07 7.80 0.69
C VAL A 180 0.95 7.73 1.94
N TYR A 181 0.39 8.03 3.11
CA TYR A 181 1.17 8.23 4.32
C TYR A 181 0.39 7.87 5.59
N THR A 182 1.07 7.87 6.73
CA THR A 182 0.42 7.77 8.05
C THR A 182 0.94 8.88 8.95
N GLU A 183 0.05 9.38 9.82
CA GLU A 183 0.42 10.36 10.85
C GLU A 183 0.92 9.68 12.13
N HIS A 184 1.05 8.34 12.12
CA HIS A 184 1.52 7.62 13.29
C HIS A 184 2.95 8.03 13.67
N VAL A 185 3.11 8.40 14.93
CA VAL A 185 4.39 8.76 15.55
C VAL A 185 4.83 7.60 16.44
N ASN A 186 6.02 7.06 16.17
CA ASN A 186 6.57 6.00 16.99
C ASN A 186 6.77 6.50 18.44
N GLU A 187 6.17 5.79 19.40
CA GLU A 187 6.19 6.21 20.81
C GLU A 187 7.60 6.30 21.41
N TYR A 188 8.55 5.51 20.92
CA TYR A 188 9.92 5.45 21.44
C TYR A 188 10.82 6.49 20.77
N SER A 189 10.84 6.53 19.44
CA SER A 189 11.73 7.46 18.70
C SER A 189 11.15 8.86 18.59
N LYS A 190 9.85 9.04 18.83
CA LYS A 190 9.08 10.28 18.59
C LYS A 190 9.14 10.77 17.14
N LEU A 191 9.55 9.90 16.21
CA LEU A 191 9.58 10.18 14.79
C LEU A 191 8.29 9.71 14.13
N TRP A 192 7.84 10.48 13.15
CA TRP A 192 6.79 10.09 12.22
C TRP A 192 7.22 8.83 11.47
N GLN A 193 6.32 7.88 11.25
CA GLN A 193 6.62 6.70 10.44
C GLN A 193 6.87 7.07 8.98
N THR A 194 6.13 8.06 8.46
CA THR A 194 6.28 8.56 7.09
C THR A 194 6.53 10.06 7.08
N GLY A 195 7.51 10.50 6.30
CA GLY A 195 7.83 11.91 6.08
C GLY A 195 8.00 12.69 7.39
N CYS A 196 7.48 13.91 7.40
CA CYS A 196 7.35 14.77 8.58
C CYS A 196 6.11 15.67 8.43
N ALA A 197 5.76 16.43 9.46
CA ALA A 197 4.57 17.30 9.43
C ALA A 197 4.55 18.27 8.23
N ALA A 198 5.72 18.78 7.81
CA ALA A 198 5.86 19.67 6.66
C ALA A 198 5.67 18.96 5.30
N ALA A 199 5.95 17.66 5.21
CA ALA A 199 5.97 16.94 3.94
C ALA A 199 4.63 16.95 3.21
N PHE A 200 3.52 16.87 3.94
CA PHE A 200 2.18 16.68 3.34
C PHE A 200 1.32 17.94 3.35
N ASN A 201 1.84 19.05 3.89
CA ASN A 201 1.08 20.29 4.12
C ASN A 201 1.75 21.53 3.50
N ASP A 202 3.07 21.54 3.30
CA ASP A 202 3.80 22.71 2.80
C ASP A 202 3.94 22.69 1.27
N LEU A 203 2.81 22.53 0.57
CA LEU A 203 2.77 22.69 -0.89
C LEU A 203 2.60 24.17 -1.28
N PRO A 204 3.13 24.59 -2.45
CA PRO A 204 2.87 25.92 -2.99
C PRO A 204 1.38 26.21 -3.20
N ASP A 205 0.97 27.47 -3.11
CA ASP A 205 -0.41 27.93 -3.25
C ASP A 205 -1.10 27.52 -4.57
N ASN A 206 -0.33 27.21 -5.61
CA ASN A 206 -0.86 26.73 -6.88
C ASN A 206 -1.32 25.25 -6.84
N TYR A 207 -1.09 24.51 -5.75
CA TYR A 207 -1.64 23.17 -5.57
C TYR A 207 -2.86 23.20 -4.64
N ARG A 208 -3.95 22.55 -5.06
CA ARG A 208 -5.18 22.40 -4.26
C ARG A 208 -5.50 20.92 -4.05
N ILE A 209 -6.10 20.58 -2.92
CA ILE A 209 -6.64 19.24 -2.69
C ILE A 209 -7.81 19.01 -3.64
N VAL A 210 -7.81 17.88 -4.34
CA VAL A 210 -8.94 17.44 -5.20
C VAL A 210 -9.67 16.25 -4.63
N ASP A 211 -8.99 15.41 -3.85
CA ASP A 211 -9.62 14.35 -3.07
C ASP A 211 -8.74 13.93 -1.90
N GLU A 212 -9.37 13.39 -0.87
CA GLU A 212 -8.69 12.76 0.25
C GLU A 212 -9.55 11.68 0.90
N TRP A 213 -8.93 10.61 1.35
CA TRP A 213 -9.59 9.58 2.12
C TRP A 213 -8.61 8.91 3.08
N SER A 214 -9.14 8.09 3.99
CA SER A 214 -8.34 7.30 4.90
C SER A 214 -8.85 5.88 5.01
N ILE A 215 -7.92 4.96 5.29
CA ILE A 215 -8.18 3.56 5.56
C ILE A 215 -7.66 3.27 6.97
N ALA A 216 -8.58 2.93 7.86
CA ALA A 216 -8.27 2.57 9.23
C ALA A 216 -8.14 1.04 9.35
N ARG A 217 -7.02 0.60 9.91
CA ARG A 217 -6.80 -0.77 10.34
C ARG A 217 -6.87 -0.82 11.86
N PRO A 218 -7.78 -1.62 12.45
CA PRO A 218 -7.85 -1.75 13.89
C PRO A 218 -6.60 -2.45 14.44
N ALA A 219 -6.24 -2.12 15.68
CA ALA A 219 -5.23 -2.86 16.41
C ALA A 219 -5.57 -4.36 16.45
N ASN A 220 -4.54 -5.20 16.37
CA ASN A 220 -4.64 -6.65 16.43
C ASN A 220 -5.59 -7.28 15.40
N LEU A 221 -5.81 -6.63 14.23
CA LEU A 221 -6.72 -7.11 13.17
C LEU A 221 -6.62 -8.63 12.93
N LEU A 222 -5.42 -9.14 12.67
CA LEU A 222 -5.21 -10.56 12.38
C LEU A 222 -5.24 -11.42 13.65
N GLN A 223 -4.72 -10.92 14.77
CA GLN A 223 -4.70 -11.67 16.04
C GLN A 223 -6.12 -11.86 16.62
N GLU A 224 -6.99 -10.86 16.47
CA GLU A 224 -8.41 -10.98 16.86
C GLU A 224 -9.13 -12.05 16.04
N ALA A 225 -8.77 -12.25 14.77
CA ALA A 225 -9.33 -13.31 13.95
C ALA A 225 -8.65 -14.68 14.20
N TRP A 226 -7.33 -14.67 14.34
CA TRP A 226 -6.45 -15.83 14.52
C TRP A 226 -5.45 -15.57 15.67
N PRO A 227 -5.73 -16.05 16.90
CA PRO A 227 -4.94 -15.73 18.09
C PRO A 227 -3.45 -16.07 18.03
N ASP A 228 -3.07 -17.03 17.19
CA ASP A 228 -1.68 -17.45 17.00
C ASP A 228 -0.86 -16.47 16.14
N LEU A 229 -1.50 -15.50 15.48
CA LEU A 229 -0.83 -14.48 14.67
C LEU A 229 -0.36 -13.29 15.51
N ALA A 230 0.62 -12.57 14.96
CA ALA A 230 1.23 -11.44 15.63
C ALA A 230 0.23 -10.29 15.89
N ALA A 231 0.38 -9.67 17.06
CA ALA A 231 -0.31 -8.43 17.41
C ALA A 231 0.13 -7.29 16.48
N SER A 232 -0.77 -6.35 16.20
CA SER A 232 -0.47 -5.14 15.42
C SER A 232 -1.01 -3.90 16.11
N ILE A 233 -0.31 -2.78 15.92
CA ILE A 233 -0.85 -1.47 16.28
C ILE A 233 -2.06 -1.12 15.41
N GLU A 234 -2.88 -0.19 15.89
CA GLU A 234 -3.80 0.54 15.04
C GLU A 234 -3.02 1.39 14.04
N GLU A 235 -3.52 1.49 12.82
CA GLU A 235 -2.90 2.31 11.78
C GLU A 235 -3.97 2.97 10.93
N THR A 236 -3.86 4.28 10.75
CA THR A 236 -4.63 5.01 9.75
C THR A 236 -3.68 5.41 8.62
N ARG A 237 -3.98 4.91 7.42
CA ARG A 237 -3.34 5.35 6.19
C ARG A 237 -4.19 6.45 5.55
N TYR A 238 -3.56 7.54 5.16
CA TYR A 238 -4.17 8.66 4.47
C TYR A 238 -3.72 8.64 3.02
N VAL A 239 -4.67 8.92 2.12
CA VAL A 239 -4.38 9.29 0.74
C VAL A 239 -4.82 10.72 0.54
N ARG A 240 -3.93 11.56 0.01
CA ARG A 240 -4.25 12.95 -0.33
C ARG A 240 -3.76 13.26 -1.73
N ILE A 241 -4.65 13.79 -2.55
CA ILE A 241 -4.39 14.12 -3.95
C ILE A 241 -4.45 15.62 -4.12
N PHE A 242 -3.34 16.18 -4.59
CA PHE A 242 -3.21 17.58 -4.93
C PHE A 242 -3.14 17.74 -6.44
N ALA A 243 -3.81 18.76 -6.97
CA ALA A 243 -3.72 19.15 -8.36
C ALA A 243 -3.21 20.58 -8.49
N ASP A 244 -2.36 20.81 -9.49
CA ASP A 244 -1.99 22.15 -9.92
C ASP A 244 -3.23 22.94 -10.38
N GLN A 245 -3.24 24.25 -10.15
CA GLN A 245 -4.34 25.16 -10.52
C GLN A 245 -4.66 25.16 -12.02
N SER A 246 -3.72 24.75 -12.88
CA SER A 246 -3.96 24.59 -14.32
C SER A 246 -4.82 23.38 -14.67
N VAL A 247 -4.90 22.38 -13.79
CA VAL A 247 -5.75 21.20 -13.99
C VAL A 247 -7.21 21.62 -13.78
N PRO A 248 -8.16 21.26 -14.67
CA PRO A 248 -9.58 21.49 -14.45
C PRO A 248 -10.12 20.83 -13.19
N GLU A 249 -11.37 21.12 -12.84
CA GLU A 249 -12.05 20.37 -11.79
C GLU A 249 -12.15 18.89 -12.17
N ILE A 250 -11.72 18.02 -11.25
CA ILE A 250 -11.74 16.57 -11.43
C ILE A 250 -12.97 16.02 -10.70
N PRO A 251 -13.87 15.28 -11.38
CA PRO A 251 -14.97 14.60 -10.71
C PRO A 251 -14.42 13.55 -9.74
N GLN A 252 -15.05 13.42 -8.56
CA GLN A 252 -14.66 12.40 -7.59
C GLN A 252 -14.80 10.99 -8.15
N TYR A 253 -13.89 10.11 -7.75
CA TYR A 253 -13.93 8.71 -8.11
C TYR A 253 -15.19 8.03 -7.52
N ALA A 254 -16.10 7.63 -8.40
CA ALA A 254 -17.34 6.94 -8.06
C ALA A 254 -17.60 5.83 -9.09
N PRO A 255 -16.94 4.67 -8.94
CA PRO A 255 -17.03 3.59 -9.92
C PRO A 255 -18.40 2.91 -9.88
N GLU A 256 -18.93 2.55 -11.05
CA GLU A 256 -20.16 1.75 -11.16
C GLU A 256 -19.95 0.31 -10.67
N GLN A 257 -18.73 -0.21 -10.83
CA GLN A 257 -18.35 -1.56 -10.43
C GLN A 257 -17.00 -1.55 -9.71
N MET A 258 -17.01 -2.12 -8.50
CA MET A 258 -15.82 -2.36 -7.69
C MET A 258 -14.85 -3.32 -8.39
N ALA A 259 -13.56 -3.14 -8.15
CA ALA A 259 -12.51 -4.02 -8.62
C ALA A 259 -12.69 -5.42 -8.05
N GLU A 260 -12.24 -6.42 -8.82
CA GLU A 260 -12.00 -7.74 -8.26
C GLU A 260 -10.79 -7.66 -7.30
N PRO A 261 -10.94 -7.96 -6.00
CA PRO A 261 -9.89 -7.77 -5.01
C PRO A 261 -8.61 -8.57 -5.31
N TYR A 262 -7.48 -8.14 -4.76
CA TYR A 262 -6.29 -9.00 -4.66
C TYR A 262 -6.52 -10.17 -3.68
N ASP A 263 -5.74 -11.24 -3.80
CA ASP A 263 -5.90 -12.44 -2.97
C ASP A 263 -5.83 -12.15 -1.45
N TRP A 264 -4.95 -11.22 -1.03
CA TRP A 264 -4.81 -10.83 0.38
C TRP A 264 -6.01 -10.04 0.91
N GLU A 265 -6.82 -9.43 0.04
CA GLU A 265 -8.03 -8.69 0.48
C GLU A 265 -9.13 -9.66 0.93
N ALA A 266 -9.13 -10.92 0.48
CA ALA A 266 -10.02 -11.95 1.03
C ALA A 266 -9.68 -12.26 2.51
N GLU A 267 -8.40 -12.22 2.89
CA GLU A 267 -7.98 -12.35 4.29
C GLU A 267 -8.37 -11.13 5.12
N LEU A 268 -8.29 -9.93 4.54
CA LEU A 268 -8.77 -8.71 5.17
C LEU A 268 -10.28 -8.80 5.45
N GLU A 269 -11.06 -9.23 4.45
CA GLU A 269 -12.51 -9.42 4.59
C GLU A 269 -12.82 -10.42 5.71
N MET A 270 -12.16 -11.58 5.71
CA MET A 270 -12.38 -12.62 6.71
C MET A 270 -12.03 -12.15 8.13
N ALA A 271 -10.93 -11.40 8.29
CA ALA A 271 -10.54 -10.83 9.58
C ALA A 271 -11.58 -9.82 10.10
N LEU A 272 -12.02 -8.90 9.23
CA LEU A 272 -13.02 -7.88 9.59
C LEU A 272 -14.37 -8.51 9.94
N LEU A 273 -14.84 -9.49 9.14
CA LEU A 273 -16.08 -10.22 9.43
C LEU A 273 -16.01 -10.97 10.76
N THR A 274 -14.86 -11.56 11.08
CA THR A 274 -14.64 -12.25 12.37
C THR A 274 -14.73 -11.27 13.53
N ILE A 275 -14.08 -10.12 13.44
CA ILE A 275 -14.15 -9.07 14.46
C ILE A 275 -15.59 -8.56 14.64
N GLU A 276 -16.29 -8.30 13.53
CA GLU A 276 -17.67 -7.85 13.57
C GLU A 276 -18.60 -8.90 14.21
N ALA A 277 -18.40 -10.17 13.90
CA ALA A 277 -19.15 -11.28 14.51
C ALA A 277 -18.87 -11.37 16.02
N LYS A 278 -17.59 -11.25 16.44
CA LYS A 278 -17.23 -11.21 17.86
C LYS A 278 -17.90 -10.03 18.58
N GLN A 279 -17.88 -8.84 17.99
CA GLN A 279 -18.56 -7.67 18.54
C GLN A 279 -20.08 -7.87 18.62
N HIS A 280 -20.69 -8.49 17.62
CA HIS A 280 -22.12 -8.84 17.63
C HIS A 280 -22.47 -9.84 18.74
N LEU A 281 -21.60 -10.81 19.03
CA LEU A 281 -21.80 -11.76 20.13
C LEU A 281 -21.61 -11.08 21.50
N ARG A 282 -20.58 -10.24 21.66
CA ARG A 282 -20.34 -9.44 22.87
C ARG A 282 -21.52 -8.52 23.20
N SER A 283 -22.10 -7.86 22.21
CA SER A 283 -23.28 -6.98 22.41
C SER A 283 -24.52 -7.73 22.89
N ARG A 284 -24.53 -9.06 22.76
CA ARG A 284 -25.58 -9.95 23.26
C ARG A 284 -25.23 -10.63 24.59
N GLY A 285 -24.12 -10.24 25.22
CA GLY A 285 -23.65 -10.81 26.48
C GLY A 285 -22.96 -12.17 26.34
N ILE A 286 -22.57 -12.57 25.13
CA ILE A 286 -21.86 -13.83 24.88
C ILE A 286 -20.35 -13.57 24.97
N ALA A 287 -19.65 -14.34 25.78
CA ALA A 287 -18.18 -14.29 25.88
C ALA A 287 -17.54 -14.99 24.66
N VAL A 288 -16.61 -14.28 24.00
CA VAL A 288 -15.89 -14.69 22.78
C VAL A 288 -14.49 -14.12 22.70
#